data_AF-A0A838MZ34-F1
#
_entry.id   AF-A0A838MZ34-F1
#
_cell.length_a   1.000
_cell.length_b   1.000
_cell.length_c   1.000
_cell.angle_alpha   90.00
_cell.angle_beta   90.00
_cell.angle_gamma   90.00
#
_symmetry.space_group_name_H-M   'P 1'
#
loop_
_entity.id
_entity.type
_entity.pdbx_description
1 polymer ?
#
loop_
_entity_poly.entity_id
_entity_poly.type
_entity_poly.pdbx_seq_one_letter_code
_entity_poly.pdbx_strand_id
1 'polypeptide(L)'
;FGFVFAMWMAHADAAQAVREINFAVARDEGMAHTEEIITQYEGELGLPRAELRAYLHENLCYELNEEMRAGLDLYFQLARKHGLVETLRPLRML
;
A
#
# COMPACT_ATOMS: atom_id res chain seq x y z
N PHE A 1 8.13 10.51 -9.25
CA PHE A 1 6.66 10.41 -9.14
C PHE A 1 6.36 9.07 -8.51
N GLY A 2 5.67 9.09 -7.37
CA GLY A 2 5.22 7.89 -6.68
C GLY A 2 4.06 7.21 -7.41
N PHE A 3 3.88 5.92 -7.16
CA PHE A 3 2.70 5.19 -7.62
C PHE A 3 2.12 4.35 -6.48
N VAL A 4 0.81 4.43 -6.28
CA VAL A 4 0.09 3.69 -5.24
C VAL A 4 -0.60 2.50 -5.90
N PHE A 5 -0.10 1.30 -5.65
CA PHE A 5 -0.70 0.07 -6.18
C PHE A 5 -1.93 -0.37 -5.38
N ALA A 6 -1.92 -0.18 -4.06
CA ALA A 6 -2.99 -0.60 -3.17
C ALA A 6 -3.10 0.31 -1.93
N MET A 7 -4.28 0.34 -1.33
CA MET A 7 -4.56 1.07 -0.09
C MET A 7 -5.52 0.26 0.79
N TRP A 8 -5.39 0.40 2.10
CA TRP A 8 -6.46 -0.02 3.02
C TRP A 8 -7.64 0.95 2.93
N MET A 9 -8.81 0.39 2.62
CA MET A 9 -10.05 1.13 2.47
C MET A 9 -11.17 0.37 3.18
N ALA A 10 -12.10 1.09 3.80
CA ALA A 10 -13.27 0.50 4.45
C ALA A 10 -14.57 1.00 3.80
N HIS A 11 -15.61 0.17 3.84
CA HIS A 11 -16.96 0.66 3.58
C HIS A 11 -17.35 1.69 4.65
N ALA A 12 -18.14 2.69 4.28
CA ALA A 12 -18.54 3.76 5.20
C ALA A 12 -19.21 3.22 6.47
N ASP A 13 -20.04 2.17 6.33
CA ASP A 13 -20.74 1.53 7.46
C ASP A 13 -19.81 0.75 8.41
N ALA A 14 -18.60 0.41 7.95
CA ALA A 14 -17.59 -0.29 8.76
C ALA A 14 -16.50 0.66 9.29
N ALA A 15 -16.57 1.96 8.98
CA ALA A 15 -15.54 2.94 9.31
C ALA A 15 -15.18 2.96 10.80
N GLN A 16 -16.20 2.87 11.67
CA GLN A 16 -15.98 2.92 13.12
C GLN A 16 -15.24 1.68 13.62
N ALA A 17 -15.62 0.49 13.17
CA ALA A 17 -14.95 -0.75 13.57
C ALA A 17 -13.51 -0.79 13.07
N VAL A 18 -13.25 -0.31 11.86
CA VAL A 18 -11.89 -0.30 11.27
C VAL A 18 -10.95 0.68 11.99
N ARG A 19 -11.47 1.77 12.56
CA ARG A 19 -10.67 2.73 13.35
C ARG A 19 -10.07 2.12 14.62
N GLU A 20 -10.61 1.01 15.10
CA GLU A 20 -10.07 0.29 16.26
C GLU A 20 -8.82 -0.54 15.89
N ILE A 21 -8.58 -0.77 14.60
CA ILE A 21 -7.43 -1.53 14.10
C ILE A 21 -6.29 -0.57 13.76
N ASN A 22 -5.14 -0.78 14.41
CA ASN A 22 -3.94 0.01 14.12
C ASN A 22 -3.07 -0.68 13.05
N PHE A 23 -3.40 -0.46 11.78
CA PHE A 23 -2.63 -1.01 10.65
C PHE A 23 -1.18 -0.49 10.59
N ALA A 24 -0.91 0.71 11.08
CA ALA A 24 0.45 1.24 11.13
C ALA A 24 1.32 0.41 12.07
N VAL A 25 0.81 0.03 13.24
CA VAL A 25 1.53 -0.85 14.18
C VAL A 25 1.77 -2.23 13.57
N ALA A 26 0.77 -2.84 12.93
CA ALA A 26 0.94 -4.14 12.28
C ALA A 26 1.98 -4.10 11.15
N ARG A 27 2.00 -3.02 10.36
CA ARG A 27 3.04 -2.77 9.35
C ARG A 27 4.42 -2.65 10.00
N ASP A 28 4.54 -1.81 11.03
CA ASP A 28 5.82 -1.53 11.69
C ASP A 28 6.39 -2.79 12.35
N GLU A 29 5.53 -3.63 12.94
CA GLU A 29 5.88 -4.95 13.45
C GLU A 29 6.41 -5.85 12.33
N GLY A 30 5.72 -5.93 11.19
CA GLY A 30 6.16 -6.70 10.03
C GLY A 30 7.54 -6.25 9.51
N MET A 31 7.77 -4.93 9.46
CA MET A 31 9.05 -4.35 9.04
C MET A 31 10.18 -4.61 10.04
N ALA A 32 9.87 -4.71 11.33
CA ALA A 32 10.86 -5.08 12.36
C ALA A 32 11.25 -6.56 12.29
N HIS A 33 10.35 -7.42 11.79
CA HIS A 33 10.53 -8.86 11.70
C HIS A 33 10.65 -9.36 10.24
N THR A 34 11.14 -8.52 9.33
CA THR A 34 11.29 -8.86 7.91
C THR A 34 12.07 -10.17 7.68
N GLU A 35 13.06 -10.50 8.52
CA GLU A 35 13.81 -11.74 8.38
C GLU A 35 12.97 -12.99 8.56
N GLU A 36 12.00 -12.95 9.47
CA GLU A 36 11.10 -14.07 9.73
C GLU A 36 10.16 -14.25 8.55
N ILE A 37 9.64 -13.14 8.01
CA ILE A 37 8.84 -13.13 6.78
C ILE A 37 9.64 -13.74 5.62
N ILE A 38 10.89 -13.30 5.39
CA ILE A 38 11.73 -13.84 4.32
C ILE A 38 11.94 -15.35 4.51
N THR A 39 12.27 -15.80 5.72
CA THR A 39 12.45 -17.23 6.00
C THR A 39 11.19 -18.05 5.72
N GLN A 40 10.02 -17.49 5.98
CA GLN A 40 8.75 -18.15 5.70
C GLN A 40 8.48 -18.29 4.19
N TYR A 41 8.84 -17.29 3.39
CA TYR A 41 8.46 -17.23 1.97
C TYR A 41 9.58 -17.58 0.98
N GLU A 42 10.86 -17.64 1.39
CA GLU A 42 11.98 -17.90 0.48
C GLU A 42 11.88 -19.24 -0.25
N GLY A 43 11.38 -20.28 0.43
CA GLY A 43 11.21 -21.61 -0.15
C GLY A 43 10.06 -21.69 -1.16
N GLU A 44 8.97 -20.97 -0.92
CA GLU A 44 7.81 -20.94 -1.81
C GLU A 44 8.09 -20.10 -3.07
N LEU A 45 8.73 -18.94 -2.90
CA LEU A 45 8.98 -18.00 -3.98
C LEU A 45 10.20 -18.38 -4.83
N GLY A 46 11.13 -19.17 -4.28
CA GLY A 46 12.37 -19.56 -4.97
C GLY A 46 13.29 -18.37 -5.30
N LEU A 47 13.14 -17.26 -4.59
CA LEU A 47 13.92 -16.03 -4.79
C LEU A 47 15.06 -15.93 -3.77
N PRO A 48 16.20 -15.33 -4.14
CA PRO A 48 17.27 -15.06 -3.19
C PRO A 48 16.80 -14.15 -2.04
N ARG A 49 17.22 -14.45 -0.80
CA ARG A 49 16.91 -13.62 0.38
C ARG A 49 17.25 -12.14 0.20
N ALA A 50 18.35 -11.85 -0.48
CA ALA A 50 18.78 -10.48 -0.74
C ALA A 50 17.77 -9.72 -1.61
N GLU A 51 17.16 -10.39 -2.59
CA GLU A 51 16.13 -9.78 -3.44
C GLU A 51 14.82 -9.57 -2.67
N LEU A 52 14.40 -10.55 -1.85
CA LEU A 52 13.23 -10.40 -0.99
C LEU A 52 13.38 -9.25 -0.01
N ARG A 53 14.57 -9.10 0.59
CA ARG A 53 14.90 -7.98 1.47
C ARG A 53 14.83 -6.65 0.74
N ALA A 54 15.52 -6.53 -0.40
CA ALA A 54 15.52 -5.30 -1.20
C ALA A 54 14.10 -4.93 -1.62
N TYR A 55 13.28 -5.93 -2.00
CA TYR A 55 11.89 -5.70 -2.34
C TYR A 55 11.10 -5.08 -1.17
N LEU A 56 11.19 -5.68 0.02
CA LEU A 56 10.42 -5.24 1.18
C LEU A 56 10.90 -3.91 1.77
N HIS A 57 12.20 -3.60 1.71
CA HIS A 57 12.77 -2.40 2.34
C HIS A 57 13.05 -1.25 1.38
N GLU A 58 13.38 -1.52 0.13
CA GLU A 58 13.89 -0.52 -0.82
C GLU A 58 12.92 -0.26 -1.97
N ASN A 59 12.17 -1.27 -2.42
CA ASN A 59 11.26 -1.13 -3.55
C ASN A 59 9.82 -0.80 -3.15
N LEU A 60 9.41 -1.13 -1.92
CA LEU A 60 8.09 -0.83 -1.41
C LEU A 60 8.09 0.42 -0.52
N CYS A 61 7.08 1.26 -0.74
CA CYS A 61 6.75 2.39 0.14
C CYS A 61 5.38 2.12 0.77
N TYR A 62 5.34 1.99 2.10
CA TYR A 62 4.12 1.68 2.85
C TYR A 62 3.44 2.93 3.43
N GLU A 63 3.87 4.12 2.98
CA GLU A 63 3.37 5.41 3.47
C GLU A 63 2.76 6.21 2.33
N LEU A 64 1.58 6.78 2.58
CA LEU A 64 0.95 7.71 1.65
C LEU A 64 1.49 9.13 1.87
N ASN A 65 2.74 9.36 1.47
CA ASN A 65 3.37 10.68 1.50
C ASN A 65 2.83 11.60 0.38
N GLU A 66 3.33 12.85 0.34
CA GLU A 66 2.89 13.85 -0.65
C GLU A 66 3.15 13.41 -2.10
N GLU A 67 4.28 12.74 -2.36
CA GLU A 67 4.62 12.26 -3.70
C GLU A 67 3.69 11.11 -4.14
N MET A 68 3.37 10.18 -3.23
CA MET A 68 2.40 9.11 -3.46
C MET A 68 1.00 9.66 -3.70
N ARG A 69 0.60 10.69 -2.94
CA ARG A 69 -0.69 11.37 -3.12
C ARG A 69 -0.78 12.05 -4.48
N ALA A 70 0.26 12.79 -4.88
CA ALA A 70 0.31 13.42 -6.19
C ALA A 70 0.24 12.39 -7.34
N GLY A 71 0.93 11.25 -7.20
CA GLY A 71 0.86 10.15 -8.15
C GLY A 71 -0.53 9.54 -8.27
N LEU A 72 -1.21 9.32 -7.14
CA LEU A 72 -2.56 8.79 -7.09
C LEU A 72 -3.58 9.75 -7.72
N ASP A 73 -3.46 11.05 -7.44
CA ASP A 73 -4.32 12.08 -8.05
C ASP A 73 -4.13 12.13 -9.57
N LEU A 74 -2.88 12.08 -10.05
CA LEU A 74 -2.58 12.02 -11.48
C LEU A 74 -3.14 10.76 -12.13
N TYR A 75 -2.99 9.60 -11.48
CA TYR A 75 -3.55 8.34 -11.96
C TYR A 75 -5.07 8.45 -12.16
N PHE A 76 -5.81 8.97 -11.18
CA PHE A 76 -7.25 9.15 -11.30
C PHE A 76 -7.63 10.14 -12.41
N GLN A 77 -6.89 11.25 -12.56
CA GLN A 77 -7.12 12.20 -13.66
C GLN A 77 -6.95 11.54 -15.03
N LEU A 78 -5.91 10.71 -15.20
CA LEU A 78 -5.67 9.96 -16.42
C LEU A 78 -6.74 8.89 -16.65
N ALA A 79 -7.14 8.16 -15.60
CA ALA A 79 -8.20 7.16 -15.68
C ALA A 79 -9.51 7.78 -16.19
N ARG A 80 -9.89 8.97 -15.70
CA ARG A 80 -11.04 9.72 -16.23
C ARG A 80 -10.81 10.16 -17.68
N LYS A 81 -9.64 10.73 -18.00
CA LYS A 81 -9.31 11.19 -19.37
C LYS A 81 -9.47 10.06 -20.40
N HIS A 82 -9.15 8.84 -20.01
CA HIS A 82 -9.25 7.65 -20.85
C HIS A 82 -10.56 6.86 -20.68
N GLY A 83 -11.54 7.38 -19.92
CA GLY A 83 -12.87 6.77 -19.79
C GLY A 83 -12.93 5.51 -18.93
N LEU A 84 -11.92 5.23 -18.10
CA LEU A 84 -11.91 4.09 -17.18
C LEU A 84 -12.80 4.33 -15.94
N VAL A 85 -13.05 5.59 -15.61
CA VAL A 85 -13.96 6.02 -14.54
C VAL A 85 -14.80 7.19 -15.01
N GLU A 86 -16.08 7.20 -14.66
CA GLU A 86 -17.03 8.25 -15.04
C GLU A 86 -16.79 9.55 -14.27
N THR A 87 -16.49 9.45 -12.97
CA THR A 87 -16.31 10.59 -12.07
C THR A 87 -15.12 10.41 -11.15
N LEU A 88 -14.47 11.52 -10.81
CA LEU A 88 -13.43 11.55 -9.78
C LEU A 88 -14.11 11.73 -8.43
N ARG A 89 -14.09 10.70 -7.60
CA ARG A 89 -14.56 10.79 -6.22
C ARG A 89 -13.36 11.11 -5.31
N PRO A 90 -13.43 12.17 -4.49
CA PRO A 90 -12.35 12.45 -3.55
C PRO A 90 -12.24 11.35 -2.51
N LEU A 91 -11.01 11.02 -2.12
CA LEU A 91 -10.75 10.09 -1.03
C LEU A 91 -11.22 10.70 0.29
N ARG A 92 -11.88 9.88 1.11
CA ARG A 92 -12.25 10.24 2.48
C ARG A 92 -11.33 9.47 3.42
N MET A 93 -10.48 10.20 4.13
CA MET A 93 -9.62 9.61 5.15
C MET A 93 -10.45 9.30 6.40
N LEU A 94 -10.18 8.16 7.03
CA LEU A 94 -10.78 7.76 8.30
C LEU A 94 -10.13 8.49 9.48
#